data_AF-A0A0Q4JVA5-F1
#
_entry.id   AF-A0A0Q4JVA5-F1
#
_cell.length_a   1.000
_cell.length_b   1.000
_cell.length_c   1.000
_cell.angle_alpha   90.00
_cell.angle_beta   90.00
_cell.angle_gamma   90.00
#
_symmetry.space_group_name_H-M   'P 1'
#
loop_
_entity.id
_entity.type
_entity.pdbx_description
1 polymer ?
#
loop_
_entity_poly.entity_id
_entity_poly.type
_entity_poly.pdbx_seq_one_letter_code
_entity_poly.pdbx_strand_id
1 'polypeptide(L)'
;MRLLKLIRFSVPVLLGTGLVFGGAANGQSGADSSKTLDTLANCQGIVADAARLACFDAAATQIASARKSGSLLALDRGKVIEHRRQRFGLADAAQSPLDGGEADRLTKVTEVRTTITSAKPSSYARFSLQLANNTVWETIEPLKVQPRPGTAIIVKQSGFGGFKATISGERPILIKRQR
;
A
#
# COMPACT_ATOMS: atom_id res chain seq x y z
N MET A 1 36.63 -53.46 65.15
CA MET A 1 35.80 -54.69 65.15
C MET A 1 34.39 -54.30 64.72
N ARG A 2 33.96 -54.66 63.48
CA ARG A 2 32.63 -54.33 62.88
C ARG A 2 32.40 -52.80 62.63
N LEU A 3 31.59 -52.31 61.69
CA LEU A 3 30.90 -52.90 60.53
C LEU A 3 30.64 -51.82 59.42
N LEU A 4 30.78 -52.22 58.14
CA LEU A 4 29.92 -51.97 56.95
C LEU A 4 29.37 -50.58 56.48
N LYS A 5 29.38 -50.47 55.13
CA LYS A 5 28.46 -49.78 54.16
C LYS A 5 28.53 -48.24 54.09
N LEU A 6 28.71 -47.57 52.94
CA LEU A 6 28.27 -47.69 51.51
C LEU A 6 27.08 -46.78 51.16
N ILE A 7 27.11 -46.21 49.94
CA ILE A 7 25.99 -45.54 49.20
C ILE A 7 25.64 -44.14 49.75
N ARG A 8 25.40 -43.05 48.98
CA ARG A 8 25.36 -42.74 47.53
C ARG A 8 26.11 -41.37 47.35
N PHE A 9 26.20 -40.65 46.23
CA PHE A 9 25.57 -40.67 44.89
C PHE A 9 26.58 -40.07 43.86
N SER A 10 26.16 -39.86 42.61
CA SER A 10 26.87 -39.11 41.56
C SER A 10 25.84 -38.51 40.60
N VAL A 11 25.97 -37.23 40.22
CA VAL A 11 25.73 -36.64 38.88
C VAL A 11 26.40 -35.24 38.83
N PRO A 12 27.28 -34.97 37.86
CA PRO A 12 27.55 -33.60 37.40
C PRO A 12 27.39 -33.43 35.87
N VAL A 13 27.51 -32.17 35.43
CA VAL A 13 27.62 -31.69 34.03
C VAL A 13 26.32 -31.64 33.21
N LEU A 14 25.79 -30.42 33.07
CA LEU A 14 24.77 -30.04 32.09
C LEU A 14 25.48 -29.47 30.84
N LEU A 15 25.37 -30.15 29.69
CA LEU A 15 25.77 -29.60 28.40
C LEU A 15 24.67 -28.67 27.87
N GLY A 16 24.99 -27.39 27.65
CA GLY A 16 24.10 -26.41 27.03
C GLY A 16 24.57 -26.03 25.62
N THR A 17 24.05 -26.69 24.58
CA THR A 17 24.31 -26.35 23.18
C THR A 17 23.32 -25.30 22.68
N GLY A 18 23.77 -24.04 22.56
CA GLY A 18 22.97 -22.95 22.00
C GLY A 18 22.97 -22.95 20.47
N LEU A 19 21.82 -23.17 19.84
CA LEU A 19 21.59 -22.93 18.41
C LEU A 19 21.20 -21.45 18.18
N VAL A 20 22.12 -20.66 17.63
CA VAL A 20 21.81 -19.30 17.17
C VAL A 20 21.31 -19.35 15.74
N PHE A 21 19.99 -19.24 15.55
CA PHE A 21 19.42 -19.00 14.22
C PHE A 21 19.71 -17.56 13.79
N GLY A 22 20.42 -17.40 12.67
CA GLY A 22 20.63 -16.09 12.05
C GLY A 22 19.32 -15.49 11.56
N GLY A 23 18.95 -14.32 12.09
CA GLY A 23 17.76 -13.60 11.66
C GLY A 23 17.92 -13.02 10.25
N ALA A 24 16.88 -13.17 9.42
CA ALA A 24 16.85 -12.58 8.09
C ALA A 24 16.72 -11.04 8.17
N ALA A 25 17.77 -10.33 7.79
CA ALA A 25 17.75 -8.86 7.68
C ALA A 25 16.96 -8.42 6.43
N ASN A 26 15.65 -8.22 6.58
CA ASN A 26 14.79 -7.64 5.55
C ASN A 26 14.46 -6.18 5.88
N GLY A 27 14.66 -5.26 4.92
CA GLY A 27 13.92 -3.99 4.88
C GLY A 27 14.61 -2.66 5.24
N GLN A 28 15.93 -2.50 5.10
CA GLN A 28 16.58 -1.19 5.37
C GLN A 28 16.56 -0.19 4.19
N SER A 29 16.35 -0.65 2.94
CA SER A 29 16.51 0.16 1.71
C SER A 29 15.65 1.43 1.64
N GLY A 30 14.50 1.47 2.33
CA GLY A 30 13.63 2.66 2.37
C GLY A 30 14.23 3.81 3.18
N ALA A 31 14.88 3.50 4.31
CA ALA A 31 15.44 4.50 5.23
C ALA A 31 16.70 5.18 4.68
N ASP A 32 17.44 4.52 3.79
CA ASP A 32 18.64 5.10 3.18
C ASP A 32 18.33 5.96 1.95
N SER A 33 17.22 5.66 1.26
CA SER A 33 16.70 6.50 0.17
C SER A 33 16.21 7.86 0.66
N SER A 34 15.52 7.95 1.81
CA SER A 34 15.07 9.25 2.34
C SER A 34 16.25 10.12 2.73
N LYS A 35 17.21 9.60 3.50
CA LYS A 35 18.45 10.30 3.91
C LYS A 35 19.24 10.86 2.73
N THR A 36 19.22 10.17 1.58
CA THR A 36 19.90 10.62 0.36
C THR A 36 19.24 11.88 -0.22
N LEU A 37 17.90 11.98 -0.16
CA LEU A 37 17.16 13.18 -0.58
C LEU A 37 17.25 14.31 0.47
N ASP A 38 17.25 13.97 1.76
CA ASP A 38 17.44 14.94 2.85
C ASP A 38 18.82 15.63 2.75
N THR A 39 19.86 14.87 2.41
CA THR A 39 21.21 15.39 2.15
C THR A 39 21.22 16.44 1.04
N LEU A 40 20.49 16.21 -0.07
CA LEU A 40 20.37 17.18 -1.16
C LEU A 40 19.66 18.47 -0.72
N ALA A 41 18.62 18.35 0.11
CA ALA A 41 17.92 19.52 0.67
C ALA A 41 18.84 20.33 1.60
N ASN A 42 19.62 19.65 2.46
CA ASN A 42 20.53 20.27 3.41
C ASN A 42 21.65 21.09 2.73
N CYS A 43 22.08 20.73 1.51
CA CYS A 43 23.06 21.52 0.74
C CYS A 43 22.61 22.98 0.49
N GLN A 44 21.30 23.26 0.49
CA GLN A 44 20.77 24.63 0.31
C GLN A 44 21.19 25.59 1.44
N GLY A 45 21.44 25.06 2.65
CA GLY A 45 21.83 25.86 3.82
C GLY A 45 23.31 26.29 3.82
N ILE A 46 24.12 25.83 2.87
CA ILE A 46 25.55 26.17 2.81
C ILE A 46 25.71 27.56 2.17
N VAL A 47 26.33 28.48 2.90
CA VAL A 47 26.52 29.88 2.47
C VAL A 47 27.63 30.03 1.42
N ALA A 48 28.75 29.30 1.58
CA ALA A 48 29.89 29.42 0.68
C ALA A 48 29.66 28.64 -0.63
N ASP A 49 29.66 29.35 -1.77
CA ASP A 49 29.27 28.79 -3.07
C ASP A 49 30.04 27.53 -3.49
N ALA A 50 31.36 27.53 -3.35
CA ALA A 50 32.20 26.38 -3.70
C ALA A 50 31.88 25.13 -2.85
N ALA A 51 31.60 25.32 -1.55
CA ALA A 51 31.21 24.23 -0.66
C ALA A 51 29.78 23.74 -0.94
N ARG A 52 28.87 24.66 -1.28
CA ARG A 52 27.49 24.35 -1.69
C ARG A 52 27.44 23.54 -2.99
N LEU A 53 28.23 23.94 -3.99
CA LEU A 53 28.33 23.22 -5.26
C LEU A 53 28.87 21.80 -5.06
N ALA A 54 29.99 21.65 -4.33
CA ALA A 54 30.55 20.34 -4.01
C ALA A 54 29.56 19.42 -3.26
N CYS A 55 28.73 19.97 -2.37
CA CYS A 55 27.66 19.25 -1.70
C CYS A 55 26.60 18.74 -2.69
N PHE A 56 26.13 19.60 -3.61
CA PHE A 56 25.16 19.22 -4.64
C PHE A 56 25.71 18.16 -5.59
N ASP A 57 26.97 18.27 -6.04
CA ASP A 57 27.59 17.30 -6.96
C ASP A 57 27.74 15.91 -6.32
N ALA A 58 28.12 15.86 -5.04
CA ALA A 58 28.20 14.62 -4.27
C ALA A 58 26.82 13.96 -4.10
N ALA A 59 25.81 14.74 -3.69
CA ALA A 59 24.44 14.25 -3.52
C ALA A 59 23.83 13.79 -4.87
N ALA A 60 24.05 14.53 -5.96
CA ALA A 60 23.60 14.16 -7.30
C ALA A 60 24.26 12.83 -7.77
N THR A 61 25.54 12.64 -7.49
CA THR A 61 26.26 11.39 -7.79
C THR A 61 25.69 10.21 -7.00
N GLN A 62 25.39 10.40 -5.71
CA GLN A 62 24.76 9.38 -4.86
C GLN A 62 23.35 9.02 -5.36
N ILE A 63 22.52 10.00 -5.71
CA ILE A 63 21.18 9.78 -6.28
C ILE A 63 21.27 9.05 -7.62
N ALA A 64 22.20 9.43 -8.50
CA ALA A 64 22.40 8.77 -9.79
C ALA A 64 22.84 7.30 -9.62
N SER A 65 23.69 7.01 -8.63
CA SER A 65 24.08 5.64 -8.26
C SER A 65 22.88 4.84 -7.72
N ALA A 66 22.15 5.40 -6.76
CA ALA A 66 20.98 4.76 -6.14
C ALA A 66 19.84 4.46 -7.14
N ARG A 67 19.67 5.31 -8.16
CA ARG A 67 18.73 5.05 -9.26
C ARG A 67 19.21 3.95 -10.21
N LYS A 68 20.53 3.82 -10.43
CA LYS A 68 21.12 2.75 -11.26
C LYS A 68 21.11 1.39 -10.56
N SER A 69 21.34 1.35 -9.25
CA SER A 69 21.27 0.12 -8.45
C SER A 69 19.83 -0.34 -8.15
N GLY A 70 18.84 0.54 -8.38
CA GLY A 70 17.44 0.30 -8.02
C GLY A 70 17.14 0.49 -6.53
N SER A 71 18.09 0.97 -5.72
CA SER A 71 17.84 1.26 -4.29
C SER A 71 16.98 2.50 -4.08
N LEU A 72 16.89 3.42 -5.07
CA LEU A 72 16.01 4.59 -5.07
C LEU A 72 15.10 4.63 -6.31
N LEU A 73 13.79 4.65 -6.07
CA LEU A 73 12.76 4.76 -7.11
C LEU A 73 11.98 6.07 -6.99
N ALA A 74 11.99 6.87 -8.06
CA ALA A 74 11.14 8.06 -8.18
C ALA A 74 9.77 7.66 -8.77
N LEU A 75 8.69 7.92 -8.03
CA LEU A 75 7.32 7.63 -8.47
C LEU A 75 6.58 8.92 -8.87
N ASP A 76 5.94 8.89 -10.03
CA ASP A 76 5.03 9.96 -10.45
C ASP A 76 3.71 9.89 -9.66
N ARG A 77 3.38 10.96 -8.94
CA ARG A 77 2.18 11.04 -8.09
C ARG A 77 0.89 10.81 -8.89
N GLY A 78 0.80 11.33 -10.11
CA GLY A 78 -0.36 11.18 -10.98
C GLY A 78 -0.57 9.72 -11.40
N LYS A 79 0.51 9.04 -11.80
CA LYS A 79 0.48 7.61 -12.15
C LYS A 79 0.11 6.73 -10.95
N VAL A 80 0.61 7.04 -9.75
CA VAL A 80 0.23 6.32 -8.52
C VAL A 80 -1.27 6.49 -8.23
N ILE A 81 -1.80 7.71 -8.34
CA ILE A 81 -3.25 7.98 -8.17
C ILE A 81 -4.08 7.25 -9.22
N GLU A 82 -3.66 7.26 -10.49
CA GLU A 82 -4.40 6.63 -11.58
C GLU A 82 -4.42 5.10 -11.44
N HIS A 83 -3.29 4.48 -11.12
CA HIS A 83 -3.23 3.06 -10.79
C HIS A 83 -4.13 2.72 -9.58
N ARG A 84 -4.16 3.56 -8.54
CA ARG A 84 -5.06 3.41 -7.39
C ARG A 84 -6.55 3.51 -7.79
N ARG A 85 -6.93 4.38 -8.74
CA ARG A 85 -8.30 4.45 -9.28
C ARG A 85 -8.69 3.18 -10.03
N GLN A 86 -7.77 2.63 -10.83
CA GLN A 86 -8.01 1.39 -11.58
C GLN A 86 -8.14 0.17 -10.65
N ARG A 87 -7.40 0.14 -9.52
CA ARG A 87 -7.53 -0.90 -8.49
C ARG A 87 -8.58 -0.61 -7.40
N PHE A 88 -9.24 0.55 -7.42
CA PHE A 88 -10.19 0.97 -6.40
C PHE A 88 -11.34 -0.04 -6.26
N GLY A 89 -11.52 -0.62 -5.08
CA GLY A 89 -12.53 -1.66 -4.83
C GLY A 89 -11.99 -3.08 -4.67
N LEU A 90 -10.75 -3.36 -5.07
CA LEU A 90 -10.14 -4.68 -4.88
C LEU A 90 -9.68 -4.88 -3.43
N ALA A 91 -9.75 -6.10 -2.92
CA ALA A 91 -9.42 -6.40 -1.52
C ALA A 91 -7.91 -6.21 -1.21
N ASP A 92 -7.04 -6.47 -2.19
CA ASP A 92 -5.60 -6.27 -2.14
C ASP A 92 -5.17 -4.81 -2.45
N ALA A 93 -6.11 -3.93 -2.82
CA ALA A 93 -5.83 -2.50 -3.01
C ALA A 93 -5.58 -1.74 -1.69
N ALA A 94 -5.86 -2.36 -0.54
CA ALA A 94 -5.61 -1.78 0.78
C ALA A 94 -4.13 -1.80 1.19
N GLN A 95 -3.31 -2.68 0.61
CA GLN A 95 -1.87 -2.73 0.89
C GLN A 95 -1.15 -1.65 0.10
N SER A 96 -0.66 -0.63 0.80
CA SER A 96 0.12 0.46 0.22
C SER A 96 1.62 0.18 0.36
N PRO A 97 2.42 0.28 -0.71
CA PRO A 97 3.88 0.20 -0.63
C PRO A 97 4.52 1.50 -0.08
N LEU A 98 3.72 2.49 0.34
CA LEU A 98 4.16 3.81 0.80
C LEU A 98 4.06 3.99 2.33
N ASP A 99 3.97 2.88 3.08
CA ASP A 99 4.09 2.80 4.54
C ASP A 99 3.17 3.75 5.35
N GLY A 100 2.03 4.16 4.79
CA GLY A 100 1.08 5.07 5.43
C GLY A 100 1.56 6.52 5.64
N GLY A 101 2.75 6.87 5.10
CA GLY A 101 3.34 8.20 5.21
C GLY A 101 2.61 9.28 4.40
N GLU A 102 3.15 10.50 4.37
CA GLU A 102 2.48 11.63 3.70
C GLU A 102 2.28 11.40 2.20
N ALA A 103 3.24 10.75 1.53
CA ALA A 103 3.08 10.32 0.13
C ALA A 103 1.91 9.33 -0.07
N ASP A 104 1.61 8.47 0.91
CA ASP A 104 0.45 7.58 0.86
C ASP A 104 -0.86 8.36 0.97
N ARG A 105 -0.94 9.28 1.93
CA ARG A 105 -2.09 10.15 2.15
C ARG A 105 -2.39 11.00 0.91
N LEU A 106 -1.37 11.66 0.36
CA LEU A 106 -1.44 12.51 -0.83
C LEU A 106 -1.76 11.74 -2.13
N THR A 107 -1.62 10.41 -2.14
CA THR A 107 -2.00 9.55 -3.27
C THR A 107 -3.25 8.70 -2.99
N LYS A 108 -3.87 8.81 -1.81
CA LYS A 108 -5.02 7.99 -1.42
C LYS A 108 -6.25 8.32 -2.28
N VAL A 109 -6.85 7.29 -2.86
CA VAL A 109 -8.12 7.37 -3.60
C VAL A 109 -9.22 6.82 -2.71
N THR A 110 -10.17 7.65 -2.31
CA THR A 110 -11.35 7.27 -1.51
C THR A 110 -12.66 7.34 -2.30
N GLU A 111 -12.61 7.89 -3.51
CA GLU A 111 -13.73 8.11 -4.41
C GLU A 111 -13.27 8.04 -5.88
N VAL A 112 -14.09 7.41 -6.73
CA VAL A 112 -13.92 7.38 -8.18
C VAL A 112 -15.19 7.93 -8.83
N ARG A 113 -15.03 8.95 -9.69
CA ARG A 113 -16.09 9.53 -10.51
C ARG A 113 -15.92 9.04 -11.94
N THR A 114 -16.97 8.44 -12.50
CA THR A 114 -16.92 7.82 -13.84
C THR A 114 -18.34 7.71 -14.41
N THR A 115 -18.49 7.03 -15.53
CA THR A 115 -19.78 6.76 -16.18
C THR A 115 -20.00 5.26 -16.30
N ILE A 116 -21.27 4.85 -16.28
CA ILE A 116 -21.70 3.48 -16.57
C ILE A 116 -21.61 3.29 -18.09
N THR A 117 -20.94 2.22 -18.56
CA THR A 117 -20.89 1.84 -19.98
C THR A 117 -21.82 0.67 -20.30
N SER A 118 -22.12 -0.18 -19.31
CA SER A 118 -23.13 -1.23 -19.44
C SER A 118 -23.79 -1.51 -18.08
N ALA A 119 -25.09 -1.78 -18.09
CA ALA A 119 -25.83 -2.22 -16.90
C ALA A 119 -26.66 -3.45 -17.27
N LYS A 120 -26.32 -4.60 -16.67
CA LYS A 120 -27.01 -5.88 -16.88
C LYS A 120 -27.78 -6.25 -15.62
N PRO A 121 -29.06 -6.67 -15.71
CA PRO A 121 -29.78 -7.16 -14.55
C PRO A 121 -29.10 -8.42 -13.98
N SER A 122 -29.13 -8.53 -12.65
CA SER A 122 -28.76 -9.70 -11.86
C SER A 122 -30.00 -10.18 -11.08
N SER A 123 -29.84 -11.21 -10.25
CA SER A 123 -30.90 -11.70 -9.37
C SER A 123 -31.45 -10.63 -8.42
N TYR A 124 -32.71 -10.74 -8.01
CA TYR A 124 -33.35 -9.86 -7.02
C TYR A 124 -33.30 -8.35 -7.36
N ALA A 125 -33.52 -7.99 -8.63
CA ALA A 125 -33.49 -6.61 -9.14
C ALA A 125 -32.17 -5.85 -8.87
N ARG A 126 -31.08 -6.58 -8.66
CA ARG A 126 -29.71 -6.06 -8.62
C ARG A 126 -29.18 -5.85 -10.03
N PHE A 127 -28.08 -5.10 -10.16
CA PHE A 127 -27.42 -4.86 -11.44
C PHE A 127 -25.92 -5.11 -11.37
N SER A 128 -25.38 -5.71 -12.43
CA SER A 128 -23.95 -5.71 -12.77
C SER A 128 -23.66 -4.51 -13.66
N LEU A 129 -22.76 -3.65 -13.21
CA LEU A 129 -22.43 -2.35 -13.79
C LEU A 129 -20.98 -2.38 -14.30
N GLN A 130 -20.80 -2.31 -15.61
CA GLN A 130 -19.51 -2.00 -16.23
C GLN A 130 -19.33 -0.49 -16.24
N LEU A 131 -18.17 -0.03 -15.78
CA LEU A 131 -17.81 1.39 -15.72
C LEU A 131 -16.72 1.72 -16.75
N ALA A 132 -16.62 3.00 -17.12
CA ALA A 132 -15.68 3.49 -18.15
C ALA A 132 -14.19 3.36 -17.75
N ASN A 133 -13.88 3.19 -16.47
CA ASN A 133 -12.54 2.84 -15.98
C ASN A 133 -12.24 1.32 -16.04
N ASN A 134 -12.97 0.57 -16.87
CA ASN A 134 -12.89 -0.88 -17.03
C ASN A 134 -13.14 -1.71 -15.75
N THR A 135 -13.83 -1.15 -14.74
CA THR A 135 -14.20 -1.88 -13.52
C THR A 135 -15.64 -2.38 -13.57
N VAL A 136 -15.90 -3.55 -12.97
CA VAL A 136 -17.23 -4.15 -12.85
C VAL A 136 -17.67 -4.16 -11.39
N TRP A 137 -18.90 -3.75 -11.14
CA TRP A 137 -19.50 -3.67 -9.80
C TRP A 137 -20.88 -4.31 -9.79
N GLU A 138 -21.25 -5.00 -8.71
CA GLU A 138 -22.61 -5.51 -8.51
C GLU A 138 -23.28 -4.78 -7.34
N THR A 139 -24.53 -4.37 -7.54
CA THR A 139 -25.34 -3.77 -6.48
C THR A 139 -25.74 -4.81 -5.44
N ILE A 140 -25.62 -4.47 -4.17
CA ILE A 140 -26.02 -5.35 -3.05
C ILE A 140 -27.51 -5.16 -2.73
N GLU A 141 -28.05 -3.99 -3.07
CA GLU A 141 -29.46 -3.63 -2.96
C GLU A 141 -30.12 -3.59 -4.36
N PRO A 142 -31.46 -3.77 -4.45
CA PRO A 142 -32.20 -3.51 -5.66
C PRO A 142 -32.26 -2.02 -5.99
N LEU A 143 -32.26 -1.70 -7.28
CA LEU A 143 -32.49 -0.34 -7.79
C LEU A 143 -33.96 -0.11 -8.11
N LYS A 144 -34.43 1.14 -7.94
CA LYS A 144 -35.76 1.60 -8.37
C LYS A 144 -35.79 1.93 -9.86
N VAL A 145 -34.68 2.47 -10.38
CA VAL A 145 -34.53 2.91 -11.77
C VAL A 145 -33.41 2.11 -12.42
N GLN A 146 -33.67 1.51 -13.58
CA GLN A 146 -32.65 0.81 -14.35
C GLN A 146 -31.56 1.79 -14.81
N PRO A 147 -30.28 1.59 -14.44
CA PRO A 147 -29.20 2.44 -14.90
C PRO A 147 -29.01 2.33 -16.42
N ARG A 148 -28.72 3.46 -17.07
CA ARG A 148 -28.47 3.51 -18.51
C ARG A 148 -26.97 3.73 -18.78
N PRO A 149 -26.44 3.24 -19.91
CA PRO A 149 -25.14 3.67 -20.39
C PRO A 149 -25.06 5.20 -20.52
N GLY A 150 -23.90 5.77 -20.21
CA GLY A 150 -23.67 7.22 -20.14
C GLY A 150 -24.05 7.87 -18.80
N THR A 151 -24.83 7.21 -17.93
CA THR A 151 -25.17 7.78 -16.62
C THR A 151 -23.92 7.92 -15.73
N ALA A 152 -23.75 9.11 -15.15
CA ALA A 152 -22.68 9.38 -14.19
C ALA A 152 -22.87 8.58 -12.89
N ILE A 153 -21.77 8.05 -12.37
CA ILE A 153 -21.71 7.28 -11.13
C ILE A 153 -20.50 7.72 -10.29
N ILE A 154 -20.71 7.85 -8.99
CA ILE A 154 -19.67 8.12 -7.99
C ILE A 154 -19.56 6.88 -7.11
N VAL A 155 -18.42 6.21 -7.12
CA VAL A 155 -18.14 5.08 -6.22
C VAL A 155 -17.24 5.57 -5.09
N LYS A 156 -17.68 5.41 -3.84
CA LYS A 156 -16.99 5.92 -2.65
C LYS A 156 -16.77 4.81 -1.61
N GLN A 157 -15.65 4.86 -0.90
CA GLN A 157 -15.39 3.96 0.23
C GLN A 157 -16.36 4.27 1.39
N SER A 158 -16.97 3.22 1.95
CA SER A 158 -17.88 3.32 3.10
C SER A 158 -17.10 3.29 4.42
N GLY A 159 -17.63 3.97 5.45
CA GLY A 159 -16.95 4.12 6.76
C GLY A 159 -16.76 2.82 7.54
N PHE A 160 -17.49 1.75 7.21
CA PHE A 160 -17.43 0.43 7.85
C PHE A 160 -16.80 -0.65 6.96
N GLY A 161 -16.00 -0.24 5.97
CA GLY A 161 -15.55 -1.11 4.89
C GLY A 161 -16.61 -1.28 3.79
N GLY A 162 -16.17 -1.76 2.63
CA GLY A 162 -17.01 -1.82 1.43
C GLY A 162 -17.20 -0.46 0.75
N PHE A 163 -18.11 -0.41 -0.23
CA PHE A 163 -18.27 0.72 -1.16
C PHE A 163 -19.74 1.08 -1.37
N LYS A 164 -19.99 2.35 -1.68
CA LYS A 164 -21.30 2.85 -2.08
C LYS A 164 -21.24 3.49 -3.46
N ALA A 165 -22.24 3.23 -4.30
CA ALA A 165 -22.49 3.97 -5.53
C ALA A 165 -23.52 5.08 -5.26
N THR A 166 -23.27 6.26 -5.82
CA THR A 166 -24.29 7.27 -6.07
C THR A 166 -24.52 7.33 -7.57
N ILE A 167 -25.75 7.05 -8.02
CA ILE A 167 -26.20 7.10 -9.41
C ILE A 167 -27.28 8.17 -9.51
N SER A 168 -27.30 8.94 -10.60
CA SER A 168 -28.33 9.99 -10.77
C SER A 168 -29.75 9.41 -10.74
N GLY A 169 -30.63 9.98 -9.92
CA GLY A 169 -32.00 9.49 -9.70
C GLY A 169 -32.14 8.39 -8.62
N GLU A 170 -31.04 7.96 -7.99
CA GLU A 170 -31.03 6.92 -6.95
C GLU A 170 -30.51 7.43 -5.60
N ARG A 171 -30.89 6.70 -4.54
CA ARG A 171 -30.22 6.85 -3.24
C ARG A 171 -28.81 6.26 -3.32
N PRO A 172 -27.86 6.68 -2.47
CA PRO A 172 -26.59 5.96 -2.32
C PRO A 172 -26.83 4.51 -1.89
N ILE A 173 -26.39 3.54 -2.70
CA ILE A 173 -26.57 2.09 -2.47
C ILE A 173 -25.25 1.39 -2.24
N LEU A 174 -25.26 0.30 -1.47
CA LEU A 174 -24.09 -0.56 -1.29
C LEU A 174 -23.77 -1.35 -2.57
N ILE A 175 -22.49 -1.41 -2.92
CA ILE A 175 -21.96 -2.15 -4.07
C ILE A 175 -20.72 -2.96 -3.67
N LYS A 176 -20.48 -4.06 -4.38
CA LYS A 176 -19.23 -4.83 -4.32
C LYS A 176 -18.53 -4.80 -5.68
N ARG A 177 -17.20 -4.73 -5.70
CA ARG A 177 -16.43 -4.90 -6.93
C ARG A 177 -16.41 -6.38 -7.30
N GLN A 178 -16.68 -6.69 -8.56
CA GLN A 178 -16.40 -8.00 -9.12
C GLN A 178 -14.91 -8.08 -9.45
N ARG A 179 -14.32 -9.27 -9.30
CA ARG A 179 -12.88 -9.50 -9.52
C ARG A 179 -12.48 -9.18 -10.95
#